data_AF-A0A2N9H8Z5-F1
#
_entry.id   AF-A0A2N9H8Z5-F1
#
_cell.length_a   1.000
_cell.length_b   1.000
_cell.length_c   1.000
_cell.angle_alpha   90.00
_cell.angle_beta   90.00
_cell.angle_gamma   90.00
#
_symmetry.space_group_name_H-M   'P 1'
#
loop_
_entity.id
_entity.type
_entity.pdbx_description
1 polymer ?
#
loop_
_entity_poly.entity_id
_entity_poly.type
_entity_poly.pdbx_seq_one_letter_code
_entity_poly.pdbx_strand_id
1 'polypeptide(L)'
;MIGAMSLRSSSRLLSSFVGDHFLHSTPPLHQLFRYNPGSKHVSMQLSRTLTGLTSLLFNRRNLDELPNTKRKRLKPGKVSPRRPVPDHIPRPPYVKSKQPPGIASGSEVHDEKGIECMRASGRLAAQVLEYAGTLVKPGITTDEIDQAVHQMIIDNGAYPSPLGYGGFPKSVCTSVNECICHGIPDSRVLEDGDIINIDVTVYLNGYHGDTSATYFCGNVDDEGRQLVQVTEECLDKAISICAPGVEFNKIGKTIQ
;
A
#
# COMPACT_ATOMS: atom_id res chain seq x y z
N MET A 1 22.15 -18.31 33.02
CA MET A 1 21.56 -18.29 34.38
C MET A 1 21.07 -16.88 34.66
N ILE A 2 19.95 -16.76 35.40
CA ILE A 2 19.58 -15.74 36.41
C ILE A 2 20.16 -14.31 36.23
N GLY A 3 19.34 -13.24 36.21
CA GLY A 3 17.91 -13.23 36.48
C GLY A 3 17.24 -11.85 36.47
N ALA A 4 16.05 -11.79 37.06
CA ALA A 4 15.13 -10.65 37.00
C ALA A 4 14.96 -9.96 38.36
N MET A 5 14.64 -8.65 38.33
CA MET A 5 13.92 -7.90 39.37
C MET A 5 13.01 -6.90 38.63
N SER A 6 11.67 -6.92 38.73
CA SER A 6 10.76 -6.83 39.88
C SER A 6 10.43 -5.39 40.33
N LEU A 7 9.36 -4.86 39.72
CA LEU A 7 8.24 -4.12 40.32
C LEU A 7 8.47 -3.19 41.53
N ARG A 8 7.96 -1.95 41.40
CA ARG A 8 7.07 -1.32 42.40
C ARG A 8 6.21 -0.21 41.80
N SER A 9 5.04 0.03 42.40
CA SER A 9 4.06 1.05 42.01
C SER A 9 4.02 2.21 43.02
N SER A 10 3.36 3.33 42.69
CA SER A 10 2.08 3.72 43.34
C SER A 10 1.68 5.19 43.16
N SER A 11 0.36 5.40 43.00
CA SER A 11 -0.44 6.56 43.46
C SER A 11 -0.54 7.88 42.67
N ARG A 12 -1.69 8.53 42.93
CA ARG A 12 -2.33 9.67 42.22
C ARG A 12 -2.25 10.94 43.07
N LEU A 13 -2.59 12.13 42.51
CA LEU A 13 -3.70 13.00 42.97
C LEU A 13 -3.86 14.30 42.13
N LEU A 14 -4.88 15.13 42.47
CA LEU A 14 -5.58 16.13 41.63
C LEU A 14 -5.32 17.62 42.00
N SER A 15 -5.51 18.54 41.03
CA SER A 15 -6.04 19.94 41.14
C SER A 15 -6.08 20.54 39.70
N SER A 16 -7.13 21.18 39.14
CA SER A 16 -7.97 22.35 39.49
C SER A 16 -7.22 23.71 39.41
N PHE A 17 -7.72 24.85 38.88
CA PHE A 17 -9.04 25.27 38.33
C PHE A 17 -8.91 26.66 37.58
N VAL A 18 -9.76 27.00 36.58
CA VAL A 18 -10.01 28.37 35.95
C VAL A 18 -8.79 29.02 35.21
N GLY A 19 -8.81 29.81 34.12
CA GLY A 19 -9.77 30.41 33.14
C GLY A 19 -9.00 31.51 32.33
N ASP A 20 -9.48 32.20 31.28
CA ASP A 20 -10.68 32.05 30.44
C ASP A 20 -10.60 32.91 29.12
N HIS A 21 -11.62 32.85 28.24
CA HIS A 21 -12.00 33.70 27.08
C HIS A 21 -10.97 34.51 26.24
N PHE A 22 -10.97 34.32 24.91
CA PHE A 22 -11.72 35.20 23.96
C PHE A 22 -11.91 34.56 22.57
N LEU A 23 -12.78 35.17 21.75
CA LEU A 23 -13.45 34.55 20.59
C LEU A 23 -12.78 34.83 19.24
N HIS A 24 -12.77 33.86 18.33
CA HIS A 24 -12.99 34.11 16.90
C HIS A 24 -13.78 32.97 16.25
N SER A 25 -14.88 33.33 15.56
CA SER A 25 -15.91 32.41 15.08
C SER A 25 -15.70 32.02 13.62
N THR A 26 -15.61 30.71 13.35
CA THR A 26 -15.77 30.12 12.01
C THR A 26 -17.08 29.29 11.96
N PRO A 27 -17.80 29.26 10.83
CA PRO A 27 -19.09 28.59 10.75
C PRO A 27 -18.93 27.06 10.82
N PRO A 28 -19.88 26.33 11.43
CA PRO A 28 -19.76 24.88 11.61
C PRO A 28 -19.92 24.12 10.28
N LEU A 29 -19.04 23.15 10.06
CA LEU A 29 -18.91 22.30 8.86
C LEU A 29 -20.16 21.46 8.47
N HIS A 30 -21.28 21.55 9.21
CA HIS A 30 -22.48 20.77 8.94
C HIS A 30 -23.25 21.21 7.67
N GLN A 31 -23.00 22.41 7.13
CA GLN A 31 -23.72 22.90 5.94
C GLN A 31 -23.32 22.23 4.62
N LEU A 32 -22.26 21.41 4.57
CA LEU A 32 -21.89 20.64 3.38
C LEU A 32 -22.65 19.30 3.25
N PHE A 33 -23.39 18.88 4.28
CA PHE A 33 -24.13 17.61 4.28
C PHE A 33 -25.61 17.82 4.65
N ARG A 34 -26.45 18.04 3.63
CA ARG A 34 -27.91 17.91 3.79
C ARG A 34 -28.29 16.43 3.86
N TYR A 35 -28.36 15.89 5.07
CA TYR A 35 -29.00 14.60 5.31
C TYR A 35 -30.51 14.73 5.13
N ASN A 36 -31.09 13.95 4.21
CA ASN A 36 -32.52 13.96 3.92
C ASN A 36 -33.06 12.53 4.17
N PRO A 37 -33.85 12.29 5.24
CA PRO A 37 -34.26 10.96 5.65
C PRO A 37 -35.29 10.38 4.66
N GLY A 38 -34.80 9.67 3.64
CA GLY A 38 -35.64 9.05 2.61
C GLY A 38 -34.92 8.61 1.33
N SER A 39 -33.66 9.03 1.09
CA SER A 39 -32.89 8.64 -0.10
C SER A 39 -31.67 7.79 0.25
N LYS A 40 -31.47 6.67 -0.47
CA LYS A 40 -30.34 5.74 -0.30
C LYS A 40 -29.11 6.06 -1.18
N HIS A 41 -29.03 7.26 -1.76
CA HIS A 41 -27.87 7.68 -2.56
C HIS A 41 -27.34 9.05 -2.12
N VAL A 42 -26.05 9.09 -1.77
CA VAL A 42 -25.26 10.33 -1.73
C VAL A 42 -24.67 10.55 -3.12
N SER A 43 -25.03 11.66 -3.76
CA SER A 43 -24.49 12.07 -5.06
C SER A 43 -23.55 13.25 -4.88
N MET A 44 -22.32 13.14 -5.37
CA MET A 44 -21.34 14.23 -5.36
C MET A 44 -21.10 14.71 -6.80
N GLN A 45 -21.87 15.69 -7.24
CA GLN A 45 -21.60 16.38 -8.51
C GLN A 45 -20.55 17.47 -8.31
N LEU A 46 -19.34 17.24 -8.81
CA LEU A 46 -18.33 18.29 -9.01
C LEU A 46 -18.29 18.68 -10.49
N SER A 47 -18.47 19.97 -10.77
CA SER A 47 -18.41 20.53 -12.13
C SER A 47 -16.97 20.54 -12.65
N ARG A 48 -16.79 20.17 -13.93
CA ARG A 48 -15.48 19.85 -14.54
C ARG A 48 -14.62 21.08 -14.92
N THR A 49 -14.78 22.24 -14.27
CA THR A 49 -14.22 23.52 -14.74
C THR A 49 -13.29 24.27 -13.77
N LEU A 50 -12.98 23.73 -12.58
CA LEU A 50 -12.13 24.42 -11.58
C LEU A 50 -10.97 23.59 -10.98
N THR A 51 -10.53 22.53 -11.64
CA THR A 51 -9.39 21.69 -11.18
C THR A 51 -8.02 22.37 -11.23
N GLY A 52 -7.87 23.46 -12.00
CA GLY A 52 -6.58 24.18 -12.14
C GLY A 52 -6.22 25.11 -10.98
N LEU A 53 -7.21 25.67 -10.28
CA LEU A 53 -6.98 26.67 -9.21
C LEU A 53 -6.85 26.03 -7.82
N THR A 54 -7.57 24.94 -7.55
CA THR A 54 -7.49 24.21 -6.29
C THR A 54 -6.15 23.47 -6.15
N SER A 55 -5.65 22.86 -7.22
CA SER A 55 -4.31 22.27 -7.27
C SER A 55 -3.21 23.33 -7.04
N LEU A 56 -3.37 24.55 -7.58
CA LEU A 56 -2.44 25.66 -7.36
C LEU A 56 -2.41 26.18 -5.91
N LEU A 57 -3.47 25.98 -5.12
CA LEU A 57 -3.57 26.49 -3.75
C LEU A 57 -3.13 25.45 -2.70
N PHE A 58 -3.35 24.15 -2.95
CA PHE A 58 -2.88 23.09 -2.05
C PHE A 58 -1.42 22.68 -2.29
N ASN A 59 -0.90 22.84 -3.51
CA ASN A 59 0.45 22.39 -3.89
C ASN A 59 1.54 23.49 -3.81
N ARG A 60 1.24 24.62 -3.15
CA ARG A 60 2.12 25.81 -3.07
C ARG A 60 2.79 25.98 -1.70
N ARG A 61 3.14 24.87 -1.05
CA ARG A 61 4.14 24.86 0.03
C ARG A 61 5.52 24.79 -0.63
N ASN A 62 6.45 25.66 -0.21
CA ASN A 62 7.77 25.90 -0.83
C ASN A 62 8.40 24.65 -1.45
N LEU A 63 8.64 24.67 -2.76
CA LEU A 63 8.85 23.45 -3.56
C LEU A 63 10.30 22.98 -3.69
N ASP A 64 11.30 23.79 -3.30
CA ASP A 64 12.72 23.50 -3.61
C ASP A 64 13.68 23.47 -2.40
N GLU A 65 13.23 23.80 -1.18
CA GLU A 65 14.07 23.72 0.03
C GLU A 65 13.36 23.00 1.19
N LEU A 66 13.44 21.66 1.18
CA LEU A 66 13.44 20.90 2.43
C LEU A 66 14.83 21.09 3.07
N PRO A 67 14.94 21.67 4.28
CA PRO A 67 16.23 21.86 4.91
C PRO A 67 16.86 20.49 5.22
N ASN A 68 18.05 20.26 4.67
CA ASN A 68 18.96 19.18 5.03
C ASN A 68 18.57 17.73 4.62
N THR A 69 17.79 17.52 3.56
CA THR A 69 17.65 16.17 2.96
C THR A 69 18.75 15.91 1.91
N LYS A 70 19.63 14.94 2.14
CA LYS A 70 20.70 14.57 1.18
C LYS A 70 20.18 14.01 -0.16
N ARG A 71 18.95 13.48 -0.18
CA ARG A 71 18.34 12.84 -1.37
C ARG A 71 17.50 13.84 -2.15
N LYS A 72 17.50 13.69 -3.48
CA LYS A 72 16.59 14.45 -4.38
C LYS A 72 15.18 13.86 -4.27
N ARG A 73 14.17 14.72 -4.32
CA ARG A 73 12.76 14.31 -4.40
C ARG A 73 12.51 13.40 -5.60
N LEU A 74 11.75 12.33 -5.39
CA LEU A 74 11.33 11.37 -6.41
C LEU A 74 10.59 12.04 -7.56
N LYS A 75 10.88 11.60 -8.78
CA LYS A 75 10.21 12.03 -10.02
C LYS A 75 9.89 10.79 -10.87
N PRO A 76 8.71 10.72 -11.52
CA PRO A 76 8.41 9.64 -12.45
C PRO A 76 9.40 9.58 -13.61
N GLY A 77 9.84 8.37 -13.94
CA GLY A 77 10.62 8.05 -15.14
C GLY A 77 9.75 7.80 -16.37
N LYS A 78 10.35 7.20 -17.40
CA LYS A 78 9.65 6.78 -18.60
C LYS A 78 9.06 5.38 -18.40
N VAL A 79 7.74 5.26 -18.49
CA VAL A 79 7.04 3.96 -18.45
C VAL A 79 7.18 3.27 -19.82
N SER A 80 7.67 2.03 -19.85
CA SER A 80 7.73 1.23 -21.07
C SER A 80 6.36 0.58 -21.42
N PRO A 81 6.13 0.12 -22.66
CA PRO A 81 4.86 -0.47 -23.06
C PRO A 81 4.40 -1.64 -22.18
N ARG A 82 3.08 -1.88 -22.14
CA ARG A 82 2.48 -3.00 -21.40
C ARG A 82 2.99 -4.34 -21.95
N ARG A 83 3.44 -5.22 -21.05
CA ARG A 83 3.93 -6.56 -21.40
C ARG A 83 2.77 -7.52 -21.76
N PRO A 84 2.91 -8.37 -22.79
CA PRO A 84 1.85 -9.27 -23.23
C PRO A 84 1.72 -10.48 -22.31
N VAL A 85 0.50 -10.95 -22.09
CA VAL A 85 0.23 -12.20 -21.35
C VAL A 85 -0.27 -13.26 -22.32
N PRO A 86 0.36 -14.46 -22.42
CA PRO A 86 -0.07 -15.56 -23.28
C PRO A 86 -1.55 -15.93 -23.15
N ASP A 87 -2.18 -16.34 -24.26
CA ASP A 87 -3.63 -16.53 -24.30
C ASP A 87 -4.16 -17.72 -23.49
N HIS A 88 -3.31 -18.71 -23.22
CA HIS A 88 -3.67 -19.87 -22.41
C HIS A 88 -3.75 -19.56 -20.90
N ILE A 89 -3.20 -18.42 -20.44
CA ILE A 89 -3.24 -18.03 -19.03
C ILE A 89 -4.63 -17.49 -18.68
N PRO A 90 -5.31 -18.04 -17.64
CA PRO A 90 -6.58 -17.52 -17.15
C PRO A 90 -6.46 -16.06 -16.74
N ARG A 91 -7.33 -15.20 -17.26
CA ARG A 91 -7.32 -13.75 -16.97
C ARG A 91 -8.47 -13.38 -16.03
N PRO A 92 -8.24 -12.55 -15.00
CA PRO A 92 -9.30 -12.12 -14.09
C PRO A 92 -10.33 -11.22 -14.78
N PRO A 93 -11.57 -11.13 -14.26
CA PRO A 93 -12.72 -10.54 -14.98
C PRO A 93 -12.52 -9.08 -15.44
N TYR A 94 -11.80 -8.27 -14.66
CA TYR A 94 -11.55 -6.86 -14.97
C TYR A 94 -10.69 -6.65 -16.23
N VAL A 95 -9.92 -7.64 -16.68
CA VAL A 95 -9.08 -7.50 -17.89
C VAL A 95 -9.92 -7.38 -19.17
N LYS A 96 -11.14 -7.96 -19.17
CA LYS A 96 -12.10 -7.90 -20.29
C LYS A 96 -13.23 -6.89 -20.07
N SER A 97 -13.28 -6.25 -18.91
CA SER A 97 -14.37 -5.36 -18.49
C SER A 97 -13.89 -3.91 -18.36
N LYS A 98 -14.73 -2.96 -18.78
CA LYS A 98 -14.55 -1.53 -18.44
C LYS A 98 -15.20 -1.14 -17.11
N GLN A 99 -15.99 -2.04 -16.52
CA GLN A 99 -16.59 -1.85 -15.20
C GLN A 99 -15.63 -2.38 -14.12
N PRO A 100 -15.45 -1.65 -13.00
CA PRO A 100 -14.73 -2.18 -11.85
C PRO A 100 -15.43 -3.43 -11.30
N PRO A 101 -14.71 -4.34 -10.62
CA PRO A 101 -15.35 -5.42 -9.89
C PRO A 101 -16.29 -4.85 -8.82
N GLY A 102 -17.44 -5.48 -8.62
CA GLY A 102 -18.37 -5.11 -7.56
C GLY A 102 -17.78 -5.41 -6.17
N ILE A 103 -18.14 -4.59 -5.18
CA ILE A 103 -17.81 -4.87 -3.78
C ILE A 103 -18.78 -5.94 -3.28
N ALA A 104 -18.25 -7.01 -2.65
CA ALA A 104 -19.07 -8.06 -2.05
C ALA A 104 -19.98 -7.50 -0.95
N SER A 105 -21.20 -8.04 -0.83
CA SER A 105 -22.20 -7.58 0.14
C SER A 105 -21.96 -8.06 1.58
N GLY A 106 -20.93 -8.87 1.81
CA GLY A 106 -20.55 -9.42 3.11
C GLY A 106 -19.24 -10.21 3.04
N SER A 107 -18.84 -10.80 4.16
CA SER A 107 -17.65 -11.65 4.26
C SER A 107 -17.81 -12.94 3.45
N GLU A 108 -16.81 -13.28 2.66
CA GLU A 108 -16.73 -14.56 1.96
C GLU A 108 -16.16 -15.63 2.92
N VAL A 109 -16.73 -16.83 2.87
CA VAL A 109 -16.27 -18.01 3.62
C VAL A 109 -16.03 -19.12 2.61
N HIS A 110 -14.77 -19.44 2.35
CA HIS A 110 -14.39 -20.44 1.36
C HIS A 110 -14.55 -21.87 1.90
N ASP A 111 -14.81 -22.80 0.98
CA ASP A 111 -14.70 -24.23 1.21
C ASP A 111 -13.22 -24.69 1.17
N GLU A 112 -12.99 -25.98 1.44
CA GLU A 112 -11.64 -26.56 1.44
C GLU A 112 -10.90 -26.32 0.12
N LYS A 113 -11.61 -26.45 -1.01
CA LYS A 113 -11.08 -26.21 -2.36
C LYS A 113 -10.67 -24.74 -2.58
N GLY A 114 -11.50 -23.79 -2.16
CA GLY A 114 -11.16 -22.37 -2.24
C GLY A 114 -9.94 -22.04 -1.39
N ILE A 115 -9.86 -22.59 -0.18
CA ILE A 115 -8.69 -22.46 0.70
C ILE A 115 -7.43 -23.06 0.05
N GLU A 116 -7.52 -24.20 -0.63
CA GLU A 116 -6.39 -24.77 -1.38
C GLU A 116 -5.92 -23.88 -2.53
N CYS A 117 -6.86 -23.32 -3.31
CA CYS A 117 -6.51 -22.36 -4.37
C CYS A 117 -5.88 -21.06 -3.83
N MET A 118 -6.38 -20.54 -2.70
CA MET A 118 -5.76 -19.40 -2.00
C MET A 118 -4.35 -19.73 -1.52
N ARG A 119 -4.13 -20.92 -0.93
CA ARG A 119 -2.79 -21.39 -0.50
C ARG A 119 -1.83 -21.50 -1.68
N ALA A 120 -2.29 -21.97 -2.85
CA ALA A 120 -1.47 -22.04 -4.05
C ALA A 120 -1.09 -20.64 -4.57
N SER A 121 -2.08 -19.73 -4.66
CA SER A 121 -1.87 -18.36 -5.15
C SER A 121 -0.97 -17.55 -4.22
N GLY A 122 -1.21 -17.62 -2.90
CA GLY A 122 -0.39 -16.94 -1.89
C GLY A 122 1.05 -17.47 -1.83
N ARG A 123 1.24 -18.79 -2.00
CA ARG A 123 2.59 -19.38 -2.09
C ARG A 123 3.36 -18.86 -3.30
N LEU A 124 2.70 -18.80 -4.47
CA LEU A 124 3.34 -18.26 -5.68
C LEU A 124 3.67 -16.76 -5.52
N ALA A 125 2.75 -15.97 -4.94
CA ALA A 125 3.01 -14.55 -4.68
C ALA A 125 4.24 -14.34 -3.78
N ALA A 126 4.36 -15.13 -2.70
CA ALA A 126 5.53 -15.10 -1.82
C ALA A 126 6.83 -15.50 -2.53
N GLN A 127 6.82 -16.54 -3.37
CA GLN A 127 7.99 -16.97 -4.14
C GLN A 127 8.43 -15.91 -5.17
N VAL A 128 7.47 -15.24 -5.81
CA VAL A 128 7.73 -14.14 -6.75
C VAL A 128 8.26 -12.91 -6.03
N LEU A 129 7.76 -12.60 -4.83
CA LEU A 129 8.25 -11.51 -3.98
C LEU A 129 9.69 -11.78 -3.50
N GLU A 130 9.98 -13.00 -3.02
CA GLU A 130 11.33 -13.44 -2.65
C GLU A 130 12.31 -13.26 -3.81
N TYR A 131 11.94 -13.75 -5.01
CA TYR A 131 12.74 -13.56 -6.23
C TYR A 131 12.95 -12.08 -6.57
N ALA A 132 11.89 -11.25 -6.51
CA ALA A 132 11.98 -9.82 -6.77
C ALA A 132 12.95 -9.11 -5.82
N GLY A 133 12.97 -9.51 -4.54
CA GLY A 133 13.94 -9.03 -3.55
C GLY A 133 15.40 -9.28 -3.95
N THR A 134 15.71 -10.43 -4.57
CA THR A 134 17.07 -10.75 -5.04
C THR A 134 17.59 -9.82 -6.15
N LEU A 135 16.69 -9.09 -6.82
CA LEU A 135 17.03 -8.17 -7.91
C LEU A 135 17.39 -6.77 -7.41
N VAL A 136 17.01 -6.41 -6.18
CA VAL A 136 17.17 -5.07 -5.60
C VAL A 136 18.65 -4.76 -5.35
N LYS A 137 19.21 -3.86 -6.16
CA LYS A 137 20.60 -3.39 -6.07
C LYS A 137 20.77 -2.04 -6.75
N PRO A 138 21.77 -1.23 -6.37
CA PRO A 138 22.06 0.01 -7.08
C PRO A 138 22.31 -0.24 -8.57
N GLY A 139 21.74 0.61 -9.43
CA GLY A 139 21.90 0.53 -10.89
C GLY A 139 20.81 -0.24 -11.65
N ILE A 140 19.94 -1.02 -10.99
CA ILE A 140 18.77 -1.63 -11.66
C ILE A 140 17.63 -0.63 -11.78
N THR A 141 16.80 -0.70 -12.83
CA THR A 141 15.55 0.06 -12.92
C THR A 141 14.36 -0.68 -12.32
N THR A 142 13.32 0.06 -11.93
CA THR A 142 12.06 -0.57 -11.49
C THR A 142 11.36 -1.32 -12.62
N ASP A 143 11.48 -0.87 -13.88
CA ASP A 143 10.95 -1.59 -15.05
C ASP A 143 11.67 -2.92 -15.36
N GLU A 144 12.95 -3.06 -15.00
CA GLU A 144 13.66 -4.35 -15.06
C GLU A 144 13.17 -5.33 -13.99
N ILE A 145 12.82 -4.83 -12.80
CA ILE A 145 12.17 -5.63 -11.75
C ILE A 145 10.78 -6.09 -12.23
N ASP A 146 9.96 -5.18 -12.79
CA ASP A 146 8.67 -5.54 -13.43
C ASP A 146 8.84 -6.60 -14.53
N GLN A 147 9.87 -6.50 -15.36
CA GLN A 147 10.13 -7.49 -16.41
C GLN A 147 10.36 -8.89 -15.84
N ALA A 148 11.23 -9.00 -14.83
CA ALA A 148 11.59 -10.28 -14.22
C ALA A 148 10.41 -10.88 -13.43
N VAL A 149 9.70 -10.06 -12.65
CA VAL A 149 8.48 -10.45 -11.92
C VAL A 149 7.39 -10.89 -12.88
N HIS A 150 7.14 -10.14 -13.95
CA HIS A 150 6.19 -10.50 -14.99
C HIS A 150 6.52 -11.89 -15.55
N GLN A 151 7.76 -12.11 -15.99
CA GLN A 151 8.16 -13.38 -16.60
C GLN A 151 7.97 -14.55 -15.64
N MET A 152 8.41 -14.44 -14.39
CA MET A 152 8.23 -15.51 -13.40
C MET A 152 6.75 -15.84 -13.15
N ILE A 153 5.87 -14.85 -13.12
CA ILE A 153 4.42 -15.06 -12.98
C ILE A 153 3.85 -15.82 -14.20
N ILE A 154 4.27 -15.44 -15.42
CA ILE A 154 3.89 -16.12 -16.67
C ILE A 154 4.38 -17.57 -16.71
N ASP A 155 5.65 -17.80 -16.33
CA ASP A 155 6.27 -19.13 -16.34
C ASP A 155 5.60 -20.11 -15.34
N ASN A 156 4.95 -19.58 -14.29
CA ASN A 156 4.15 -20.33 -13.34
C ASN A 156 2.65 -20.42 -13.72
N GLY A 157 2.28 -20.04 -14.95
CA GLY A 157 0.91 -20.14 -15.48
C GLY A 157 -0.10 -19.19 -14.84
N ALA A 158 0.36 -18.16 -14.12
CA ALA A 158 -0.47 -17.20 -13.42
C ALA A 158 -0.57 -15.87 -14.20
N TYR A 159 -1.56 -15.05 -13.84
CA TYR A 159 -1.71 -13.69 -14.38
C TYR A 159 -1.23 -12.65 -13.35
N PRO A 160 -0.40 -11.65 -13.74
CA PRO A 160 0.02 -10.59 -12.82
C PRO A 160 -1.15 -9.63 -12.57
N SER A 161 -1.78 -9.69 -11.39
CA SER A 161 -3.06 -9.05 -11.12
C SER A 161 -3.08 -7.53 -11.31
N PRO A 162 -2.04 -6.75 -10.93
CA PRO A 162 -2.03 -5.32 -11.17
C PRO A 162 -2.18 -4.96 -12.65
N LEU A 163 -1.78 -5.85 -13.57
CA LEU A 163 -1.72 -5.57 -14.99
C LEU A 163 -3.10 -5.32 -15.60
N GLY A 164 -3.41 -4.05 -15.87
CA GLY A 164 -4.70 -3.58 -16.37
C GLY A 164 -5.78 -3.39 -15.30
N TYR A 165 -5.52 -3.70 -14.03
CA TYR A 165 -6.46 -3.44 -12.94
C TYR A 165 -6.66 -1.92 -12.78
N GLY A 166 -7.89 -1.44 -12.94
CA GLY A 166 -8.17 0.01 -12.96
C GLY A 166 -7.43 0.80 -14.06
N GLY A 167 -6.85 0.12 -15.06
CA GLY A 167 -5.96 0.72 -16.05
C GLY A 167 -4.47 0.80 -15.66
N PHE A 168 -4.07 0.23 -14.52
CA PHE A 168 -2.66 0.20 -14.09
C PHE A 168 -1.77 -0.50 -15.13
N PRO A 169 -0.61 0.08 -15.52
CA PRO A 169 0.10 -0.32 -16.74
C PRO A 169 1.09 -1.49 -16.56
N LYS A 170 1.37 -1.90 -15.32
CA LYS A 170 2.48 -2.79 -14.94
C LYS A 170 2.03 -4.01 -14.15
N SER A 171 2.95 -4.93 -13.91
CA SER A 171 2.70 -6.29 -13.40
C SER A 171 2.85 -6.40 -11.88
N VAL A 172 3.51 -5.40 -11.29
CA VAL A 172 3.94 -5.29 -9.89
C VAL A 172 3.92 -3.79 -9.53
N CYS A 173 3.80 -3.43 -8.25
CA CYS A 173 4.10 -2.06 -7.81
C CYS A 173 5.52 -1.97 -7.23
N THR A 174 6.20 -0.85 -7.47
CA THR A 174 7.54 -0.56 -6.96
C THR A 174 7.55 0.84 -6.35
N SER A 175 7.45 0.90 -5.03
CA SER A 175 7.24 2.14 -4.28
C SER A 175 8.53 2.51 -3.53
N VAL A 176 9.28 3.48 -4.08
CA VAL A 176 10.61 3.88 -3.58
C VAL A 176 10.51 5.10 -2.66
N ASN A 177 11.23 5.08 -1.54
CA ASN A 177 11.37 6.17 -0.57
C ASN A 177 10.03 6.82 -0.17
N GLU A 178 9.75 8.07 -0.58
CA GLU A 178 8.51 8.78 -0.22
C GLU A 178 7.25 8.30 -0.96
N CYS A 179 7.38 7.34 -1.88
CA CYS A 179 6.25 6.68 -2.53
C CYS A 179 5.64 5.64 -1.57
N ILE A 180 4.48 5.96 -1.00
CA ILE A 180 3.81 5.12 0.02
C ILE A 180 3.37 3.76 -0.55
N CYS A 181 2.70 3.76 -1.69
CA CYS A 181 2.19 2.55 -2.36
C CYS A 181 1.88 2.83 -3.84
N HIS A 182 1.61 1.77 -4.60
CA HIS A 182 1.22 1.82 -6.02
C HIS A 182 2.20 2.58 -6.94
N GLY A 183 3.49 2.62 -6.58
CA GLY A 183 4.52 3.16 -7.48
C GLY A 183 4.57 2.37 -8.79
N ILE A 184 4.52 3.07 -9.93
CA ILE A 184 4.52 2.45 -11.26
C ILE A 184 5.98 2.14 -11.67
N PRO A 185 6.33 0.89 -12.01
CA PRO A 185 7.61 0.55 -12.62
C PRO A 185 7.91 1.36 -13.89
N ASP A 186 9.07 2.01 -13.90
CA ASP A 186 9.51 2.94 -14.93
C ASP A 186 11.05 2.95 -15.08
N SER A 187 11.58 3.88 -15.88
CA SER A 187 13.02 4.00 -16.13
C SER A 187 13.85 4.58 -14.97
N ARG A 188 13.31 4.72 -13.75
CA ARG A 188 14.07 5.15 -12.58
C ARG A 188 15.05 4.06 -12.17
N VAL A 189 16.32 4.40 -12.17
CA VAL A 189 17.41 3.58 -11.59
C VAL A 189 17.36 3.66 -10.06
N LEU A 190 17.57 2.54 -9.37
CA LEU A 190 17.74 2.51 -7.91
C LEU A 190 19.12 3.04 -7.51
N GLU A 191 19.16 3.90 -6.49
CA GLU A 191 20.37 4.53 -5.96
C GLU A 191 20.83 3.80 -4.68
N ASP A 192 22.11 3.90 -4.33
CA ASP A 192 22.63 3.36 -3.06
C ASP A 192 21.99 4.10 -1.88
N GLY A 193 21.40 3.34 -0.96
CA GLY A 193 20.66 3.83 0.19
C GLY A 193 19.14 3.94 -0.01
N ASP A 194 18.60 3.70 -1.21
CA ASP A 194 17.14 3.63 -1.43
C ASP A 194 16.48 2.52 -0.57
N ILE A 195 15.25 2.77 -0.13
CA ILE A 195 14.33 1.69 0.28
C ILE A 195 13.23 1.54 -0.76
N ILE A 196 12.86 0.30 -1.09
CA ILE A 196 11.85 -0.01 -2.10
C ILE A 196 10.87 -1.06 -1.59
N ASN A 197 9.60 -0.71 -1.49
CA ASN A 197 8.53 -1.70 -1.36
C ASN A 197 8.22 -2.29 -2.74
N ILE A 198 8.19 -3.62 -2.83
CA ILE A 198 7.72 -4.36 -4.00
C ILE A 198 6.44 -5.09 -3.61
N ASP A 199 5.37 -4.86 -4.38
CA ASP A 199 4.02 -5.34 -4.10
C ASP A 199 3.53 -6.28 -5.21
N VAL A 200 3.35 -7.55 -4.85
CA VAL A 200 3.15 -8.69 -5.75
C VAL A 200 1.78 -9.32 -5.52
N THR A 201 0.92 -9.18 -6.52
CA THR A 201 -0.38 -9.87 -6.56
C THR A 201 -0.48 -10.80 -7.77
N VAL A 202 -0.61 -12.12 -7.58
CA VAL A 202 -0.78 -13.10 -8.66
C VAL A 202 -2.22 -13.61 -8.71
N TYR A 203 -2.71 -13.96 -9.91
CA TYR A 203 -4.00 -14.61 -10.11
C TYR A 203 -3.77 -16.01 -10.68
N LEU A 204 -4.09 -17.04 -9.89
CA LEU A 204 -3.86 -18.46 -10.19
C LEU A 204 -5.11 -19.25 -9.80
N ASN A 205 -5.52 -20.22 -10.63
CA ASN A 205 -6.66 -21.12 -10.36
C ASN A 205 -7.99 -20.43 -9.99
N GLY A 206 -8.18 -19.17 -10.38
CA GLY A 206 -9.37 -18.36 -10.06
C GLY A 206 -9.23 -17.44 -8.83
N TYR A 207 -8.10 -17.48 -8.13
CA TYR A 207 -7.88 -16.79 -6.86
C TYR A 207 -6.68 -15.85 -6.93
N HIS A 208 -6.75 -14.76 -6.15
CA HIS A 208 -5.62 -13.86 -5.96
C HIS A 208 -4.78 -14.28 -4.75
N GLY A 209 -3.46 -14.18 -4.89
CA GLY A 209 -2.51 -14.20 -3.77
C GLY A 209 -1.75 -12.89 -3.76
N ASP A 210 -1.64 -12.24 -2.60
CA ASP A 210 -1.24 -10.84 -2.47
C ASP A 210 -0.25 -10.67 -1.32
N THR A 211 0.90 -10.01 -1.56
CA THR A 211 1.92 -9.76 -0.54
C THR A 211 2.94 -8.71 -1.01
N SER A 212 3.47 -7.92 -0.08
CA SER A 212 4.56 -6.98 -0.33
C SER A 212 5.63 -7.03 0.76
N ALA A 213 6.84 -6.57 0.43
CA ALA A 213 7.93 -6.38 1.38
C ALA A 213 8.79 -5.18 0.97
N THR A 214 9.46 -4.56 1.93
CA THR A 214 10.35 -3.41 1.71
C THR A 214 11.81 -3.84 1.80
N TYR A 215 12.55 -3.63 0.72
CA TYR A 215 13.94 -4.05 0.56
C TYR A 215 14.92 -2.87 0.65
N PHE A 216 16.13 -3.17 1.14
CA PHE A 216 17.24 -2.24 1.17
C PHE A 216 18.04 -2.29 -0.14
N CYS A 217 18.19 -1.15 -0.81
CA CYS A 217 19.06 -1.01 -1.98
C CYS A 217 20.46 -0.58 -1.54
N GLY A 218 21.34 -1.54 -1.28
CA GLY A 218 22.71 -1.27 -0.82
C GLY A 218 22.76 -0.70 0.60
N ASN A 219 23.51 0.39 0.79
CA ASN A 219 23.85 0.94 2.11
C ASN A 219 22.80 1.94 2.62
N VAL A 220 21.64 1.42 3.03
CA VAL A 220 20.58 2.21 3.70
C VAL A 220 21.07 2.72 5.07
N ASP A 221 20.62 3.93 5.42
CA ASP A 221 20.88 4.61 6.70
C ASP A 221 20.08 4.00 7.87
N ASP A 222 20.47 4.34 9.10
CA ASP A 222 19.86 3.76 10.31
C ASP A 222 18.37 4.11 10.44
N GLU A 223 17.97 5.32 10.01
CA GLU A 223 16.57 5.75 9.99
C GLU A 223 15.72 4.91 9.02
N GLY A 224 16.22 4.67 7.79
CA GLY A 224 15.57 3.79 6.82
C GLY A 224 15.49 2.34 7.28
N ARG A 225 16.53 1.83 7.96
CA ARG A 225 16.54 0.48 8.56
C ARG A 225 15.52 0.35 9.68
N GLN A 226 15.48 1.33 10.60
CA GLN A 226 14.52 1.37 11.70
C GLN A 226 13.08 1.44 11.19
N LEU A 227 12.81 2.26 10.15
CA LEU A 227 11.49 2.36 9.55
C LEU A 227 11.01 1.01 9.01
N VAL A 228 11.85 0.29 8.25
CA VAL A 228 11.52 -1.03 7.70
C VAL A 228 11.29 -2.06 8.81
N GLN A 229 12.18 -2.13 9.81
CA GLN A 229 12.02 -3.04 10.95
C GLN A 229 10.73 -2.78 11.72
N VAL A 230 10.43 -1.53 12.08
CA VAL A 230 9.21 -1.20 12.83
C VAL A 230 7.95 -1.49 12.00
N THR A 231 8.00 -1.33 10.68
CA THR A 231 6.87 -1.69 9.79
C THR A 231 6.60 -3.20 9.80
N GLU A 232 7.66 -4.02 9.73
CA GLU A 232 7.58 -5.48 9.83
C GLU A 232 7.06 -5.94 11.21
N GLU A 233 7.62 -5.39 12.30
CA GLU A 233 7.14 -5.70 13.65
C GLU A 233 5.67 -5.33 13.88
N CYS A 234 5.18 -4.23 13.29
CA CYS A 234 3.77 -3.85 13.37
C CYS A 234 2.87 -4.81 12.58
N LEU A 235 3.31 -5.31 11.43
CA LEU A 235 2.61 -6.33 10.66
C LEU A 235 2.50 -7.63 11.46
N ASP A 236 3.59 -8.12 12.04
CA ASP A 236 3.61 -9.35 12.85
C ASP A 236 2.70 -9.24 14.08
N LYS A 237 2.75 -8.11 14.81
CA LYS A 237 1.85 -7.84 15.94
C LYS A 237 0.39 -7.83 15.48
N ALA A 238 0.09 -7.24 14.33
CA ALA A 238 -1.26 -7.21 13.77
C ALA A 238 -1.76 -8.60 13.33
N ILE A 239 -0.90 -9.43 12.72
CA ILE A 239 -1.21 -10.82 12.36
C ILE A 239 -1.46 -11.66 13.62
N SER A 240 -0.67 -11.46 14.69
CA SER A 240 -0.76 -12.25 15.93
C SER A 240 -2.12 -12.18 16.64
N ILE A 241 -2.94 -11.15 16.38
CA ILE A 241 -4.27 -10.98 16.96
C ILE A 241 -5.41 -11.46 16.04
N CYS A 242 -5.13 -11.92 14.82
CA CYS A 242 -6.15 -12.35 13.87
C CYS A 242 -6.74 -13.72 14.25
N ALA A 243 -7.93 -13.70 14.85
CA ALA A 243 -8.65 -14.90 15.28
C ALA A 243 -10.18 -14.73 15.17
N PRO A 244 -10.97 -15.82 15.14
CA PRO A 244 -12.43 -15.75 15.16
C PRO A 244 -12.96 -14.91 16.33
N GLY A 245 -13.87 -13.98 16.04
CA GLY A 245 -14.47 -13.08 17.03
C GLY A 245 -13.68 -11.80 17.31
N VAL A 246 -12.48 -11.61 16.75
CA VAL A 246 -11.73 -10.36 16.85
C VAL A 246 -12.25 -9.35 15.82
N GLU A 247 -12.58 -8.12 16.26
CA GLU A 247 -13.05 -7.06 15.36
C GLU A 247 -11.92 -6.55 14.46
N PHE A 248 -12.17 -6.35 13.16
CA PHE A 248 -11.21 -5.76 12.22
C PHE A 248 -10.60 -4.42 12.71
N ASN A 249 -11.35 -3.61 13.48
CA ASN A 249 -10.84 -2.34 14.02
C ASN A 249 -9.65 -2.51 14.99
N LYS A 250 -9.45 -3.72 15.54
CA LYS A 250 -8.33 -4.03 16.44
C LYS A 250 -7.00 -4.07 15.72
N ILE A 251 -6.98 -4.51 14.45
CA ILE A 251 -5.78 -4.57 13.60
C ILE A 251 -5.12 -3.18 13.54
N GLY A 252 -5.88 -2.15 13.16
CA GLY A 252 -5.37 -0.77 13.12
C GLY A 252 -4.95 -0.22 14.49
N LYS A 253 -5.63 -0.61 15.58
CA LYS A 253 -5.28 -0.23 16.96
C LYS A 253 -4.04 -0.95 17.52
N THR A 254 -3.60 -2.03 16.88
CA THR A 254 -2.36 -2.74 17.23
C THR A 254 -1.16 -2.22 16.45
N ILE A 255 -1.39 -1.59 15.29
CA ILE A 255 -0.36 -0.98 14.43
C ILE A 255 0.01 0.43 14.91
N GLN A 256 -0.93 1.16 15.52
CA GLN A 256 -0.79 2.56 15.97
C GLN A 256 -0.21 2.68 17.39
#